data_AF-A0A8S1B2W8-F1
#
_entry.id   AF-A0A8S1B2W8-F1
#
_cell.length_a   1.000
_cell.length_b   1.000
_cell.length_c   1.000
_cell.angle_alpha   90.00
_cell.angle_beta   90.00
_cell.angle_gamma   90.00
#
_symmetry.space_group_name_H-M   'P 1'
#
loop_
_entity.id
_entity.type
_entity.pdbx_description
1 polymer ?
#
loop_
_entity_poly.entity_id
_entity_poly.type
_entity_poly.pdbx_seq_one_letter_code
_entity_poly.pdbx_strand_id
1 'polypeptide(L)'
;MPFGEGPKICIGLRFAKMQMISGLVTLFKKYRVELAPGMRRQIEFEPKAFITYPVSGIRLKFIEREGWEDRVLQSSKPQVSS
;
A
#
# COMPACT_ATOMS: atom_id res chain seq x y z
N MET A 1 19.44 -0.21 4.02
CA MET A 1 18.81 -0.86 2.84
C MET A 1 17.93 -2.04 3.31
N PRO A 2 16.59 -2.02 3.13
CA PRO A 2 15.67 -3.04 3.68
C PRO A 2 15.69 -4.40 2.97
N PHE A 3 16.34 -4.50 1.81
CA PHE A 3 16.49 -5.74 1.04
C PHE A 3 17.96 -6.16 0.88
N GLY A 4 18.86 -5.57 1.67
CA GLY A 4 20.30 -5.73 1.52
C GLY A 4 20.85 -5.11 0.22
N GLU A 5 22.12 -5.40 -0.04
CA GLU A 5 22.86 -4.99 -1.23
C GLU A 5 23.99 -6.01 -1.49
N GLY A 6 24.57 -6.00 -2.70
CA GLY A 6 25.67 -6.90 -3.06
C GLY A 6 25.26 -8.37 -3.22
N PRO A 7 26.19 -9.34 -3.05
CA PRO A 7 25.95 -10.75 -3.37
C PRO A 7 24.92 -11.44 -2.45
N LYS A 8 24.48 -10.78 -1.38
CA LYS A 8 23.44 -11.26 -0.45
C LYS A 8 22.17 -10.40 -0.53
N ILE A 9 21.92 -9.73 -1.66
CA ILE A 9 20.66 -9.02 -1.90
C ILE A 9 19.47 -9.98 -1.83
N CYS A 10 18.37 -9.53 -1.25
CA CYS A 10 17.14 -10.31 -1.17
C CYS A 10 16.60 -10.63 -2.57
N ILE A 11 16.54 -11.92 -2.89
CA ILE A 11 15.99 -12.43 -4.16
C ILE A 11 14.51 -12.06 -4.35
N GLY A 12 13.78 -11.89 -3.25
CA GLY A 12 12.37 -11.50 -3.24
C GLY A 12 12.09 -10.02 -3.55
N LEU A 13 13.12 -9.17 -3.71
CA LEU A 13 12.95 -7.72 -3.92
C LEU A 13 11.98 -7.38 -5.06
N ARG A 14 12.14 -8.03 -6.21
CA ARG A 14 11.32 -7.75 -7.40
C ARG A 14 9.87 -8.18 -7.19
N PHE A 15 9.68 -9.35 -6.61
CA PHE A 15 8.37 -9.90 -6.31
C PHE A 15 7.62 -9.03 -5.28
N ALA A 16 8.28 -8.69 -4.17
CA ALA A 16 7.70 -7.83 -3.14
C ALA A 16 7.27 -6.46 -3.69
N LYS A 17 8.12 -5.84 -4.54
CA LYS A 17 7.77 -4.57 -5.20
C LYS A 17 6.54 -4.70 -6.09
N MET A 18 6.48 -5.74 -6.93
CA MET A 18 5.35 -5.96 -7.83
C MET A 18 4.04 -6.13 -7.04
N GLN A 19 4.04 -6.97 -6.01
CA GLN A 19 2.85 -7.22 -5.19
C GLN A 19 2.41 -5.97 -4.42
N MET A 20 3.34 -5.30 -3.74
CA MET A 20 3.03 -4.13 -2.92
C MET A 20 2.53 -2.96 -3.77
N ILE A 21 3.17 -2.67 -4.90
CA ILE A 21 2.74 -1.58 -5.79
C ILE A 21 1.36 -1.90 -6.38
N SER A 22 1.12 -3.12 -6.85
CA SER A 22 -0.19 -3.51 -7.40
C SER A 22 -1.30 -3.39 -6.35
N GLY A 23 -1.07 -3.89 -5.13
CA GLY A 23 -2.01 -3.78 -4.03
C GLY A 23 -2.29 -2.33 -3.63
N LEU A 24 -1.24 -1.51 -3.49
CA LEU A 24 -1.38 -0.10 -3.11
C LEU A 24 -2.08 0.72 -4.20
N VAL A 25 -1.77 0.51 -5.48
CA VAL A 25 -2.43 1.19 -6.59
C VAL A 25 -3.92 0.83 -6.62
N THR A 26 -4.25 -0.45 -6.46
CA THR A 26 -5.64 -0.91 -6.41
C THR A 26 -6.39 -0.28 -5.24
N LEU A 27 -5.78 -0.27 -4.06
CA LEU A 27 -6.35 0.32 -2.86
C LEU A 27 -6.58 1.83 -3.03
N PHE A 28 -5.58 2.58 -3.51
CA PHE A 28 -5.64 4.04 -3.63
C PHE A 28 -6.49 4.53 -4.80
N LYS A 29 -6.73 3.69 -5.82
CA LYS A 29 -7.69 3.99 -6.88
C LYS A 29 -9.12 4.04 -6.35
N LYS A 30 -9.46 3.12 -5.45
CA LYS A 30 -10.82 2.97 -4.89
C LYS A 30 -11.03 3.78 -3.61
N TYR A 31 -10.05 3.84 -2.72
CA TYR A 31 -10.20 4.41 -1.39
C TYR A 31 -9.25 5.58 -1.14
N ARG A 32 -9.74 6.58 -0.42
CA ARG A 32 -8.92 7.50 0.37
C ARG A 32 -8.71 6.88 1.75
N VAL A 33 -7.46 6.81 2.19
CA VAL A 33 -7.09 6.24 3.48
C VAL A 33 -6.73 7.37 4.44
N GLU A 34 -7.32 7.36 5.63
CA GLU A 34 -7.08 8.33 6.69
C GLU A 34 -6.75 7.62 8.02
N LEU A 35 -6.08 8.32 8.94
CA LEU A 35 -5.87 7.82 10.30
C LEU A 35 -7.20 7.81 11.06
N ALA A 36 -7.44 6.76 11.85
CA ALA A 36 -8.61 6.72 12.72
C ALA A 36 -8.54 7.83 13.81
N PRO A 37 -9.69 8.31 14.31
CA PRO A 37 -9.73 9.29 15.40
C PRO A 37 -8.92 8.79 16.62
N GLY A 38 -8.08 9.66 17.17
CA GLY A 38 -7.21 9.33 18.32
C GLY A 38 -5.96 8.52 18.00
N MET A 39 -5.70 8.18 16.73
CA MET A 39 -4.46 7.48 16.35
C MET A 39 -3.27 8.45 16.34
N ARG A 40 -2.17 8.05 16.99
CA ARG A 40 -0.90 8.80 16.97
C ARG A 40 -0.33 8.84 15.55
N ARG A 41 0.20 10.00 15.15
CA ARG A 41 0.88 10.18 13.85
C ARG A 41 2.29 9.60 13.84
N GLN A 42 2.96 9.65 14.99
CA GLN A 42 4.28 9.03 15.16
C GLN A 42 4.08 7.61 15.69
N ILE A 43 4.70 6.65 15.00
CA ILE A 43 4.65 5.24 15.36
C ILE A 43 5.85 4.95 16.25
N GLU A 44 5.58 4.43 17.45
CA GLU A 44 6.59 3.86 18.34
C GLU A 44 6.76 2.39 17.98
N PHE A 45 8.00 1.96 17.73
CA PHE A 45 8.33 0.58 17.37
C PHE A 45 8.72 -0.24 18.60
N GLU A 46 8.33 -1.51 18.64
CA GLU A 46 8.70 -2.47 19.67
C GLU A 46 10.16 -2.90 19.48
N PRO A 47 11.11 -2.47 20.34
CA PRO A 47 12.53 -2.73 20.16
C PRO A 47 12.90 -4.21 20.32
N LYS A 48 12.06 -5.02 20.98
CA LYS A 48 12.32 -6.46 21.20
C LYS A 48 11.74 -7.34 20.11
N ALA A 49 11.02 -6.77 19.13
CA ALA A 49 10.42 -7.54 18.06
C ALA A 49 11.47 -7.98 17.03
N PHE A 50 11.36 -9.22 16.54
CA PHE A 50 12.24 -9.75 15.50
C PHE A 50 12.08 -9.04 14.14
N ILE A 51 10.88 -8.54 13.86
CA ILE A 51 10.56 -7.69 12.71
C ILE A 51 10.11 -6.32 13.22
N THR A 52 10.27 -5.28 12.40
CA THR A 52 9.74 -3.95 12.70
C THR A 52 8.24 -4.02 12.94
N TYR A 53 7.82 -3.81 14.19
CA TYR A 53 6.44 -3.93 14.63
C TYR A 53 6.09 -2.74 15.54
N PRO A 54 4.91 -2.14 15.43
CA PRO A 54 4.51 -1.03 16.28
C PRO A 54 4.13 -1.51 17.69
N VAL A 55 4.40 -0.72 18.73
CA VAL A 55 4.01 -1.05 20.12
C VAL A 55 2.49 -1.22 20.26
N SER A 56 1.71 -0.49 19.46
CA SER A 56 0.26 -0.57 19.41
C SER A 56 -0.25 -0.77 17.99
N GLY A 57 -1.43 -1.36 17.84
CA GLY A 57 -2.07 -1.54 16.53
C GLY A 57 -2.30 -0.22 15.77
N ILE A 58 -2.23 -0.28 14.43
CA ILE A 58 -2.49 0.85 13.54
C ILE A 58 -3.93 0.76 13.04
N ARG A 59 -4.73 1.79 13.31
CA ARG A 59 -6.13 1.87 12.86
C ARG A 59 -6.27 2.88 11.72
N LEU A 60 -6.85 2.42 10.62
CA LEU A 60 -7.09 3.21 9.41
C LEU A 60 -8.58 3.30 9.12
N LYS A 61 -8.99 4.44 8.56
CA LYS A 61 -10.33 4.67 8.02
C LYS A 61 -10.25 4.65 6.50
N PHE A 62 -11.05 3.80 5.87
CA PHE A 62 -11.18 3.72 4.42
C PHE A 62 -12.43 4.49 3.98
N ILE A 63 -12.27 5.44 3.07
CA ILE A 63 -13.35 6.26 2.52
C ILE A 63 -13.37 6.00 1.02
N GLU A 64 -14.47 5.52 0.47
CA GLU A 64 -14.57 5.31 -0.98
C GLU A 64 -14.44 6.64 -1.73
N ARG A 65 -13.64 6.63 -2.81
CA ARG A 65 -13.42 7.80 -3.64
C ARG A 65 -14.52 7.89 -4.68
N GLU A 66 -15.13 9.07 -4.81
CA GLU A 66 -16.14 9.33 -5.84
C GLU A 66 -15.59 9.07 -7.26
N GLY A 67 -16.46 8.51 -8.12
CA GLY A 67 -16.15 8.19 -9.52
C GLY A 67 -15.02 7.16 -9.70
N TRP A 68 -14.73 6.30 -8.71
CA TRP A 68 -13.68 5.28 -8.88
C TRP A 68 -14.05 4.21 -9.91
N GLU A 69 -15.34 3.86 -9.99
CA GLU A 69 -15.88 2.87 -10.92
C GLU A 69 -15.67 3.33 -12.37
N ASP A 70 -16.02 4.59 -12.67
CA ASP A 70 -15.89 5.17 -14.01
C ASP A 70 -14.44 5.19 -14.49
N ARG A 71 -13.48 5.49 -13.61
CA ARG A 71 -12.04 5.50 -13.96
C ARG A 71 -11.50 4.10 -14.25
N VAL A 72 -12.04 3.07 -13.61
CA VAL A 72 -11.67 1.67 -13.89
C VAL A 72 -12.30 1.22 -15.21
N LEU A 73 -13.58 1.51 -15.42
CA LEU A 73 -14.32 1.13 -16.63
C LEU A 73 -13.85 1.89 -17.89
N GLN A 74 -13.40 3.15 -17.76
CA GLN A 74 -12.80 3.90 -18.87
C GLN A 74 -11.45 3.31 -19.32
N SER A 75 -10.69 2.68 -18.41
CA SER A 75 -9.43 2.01 -18.76
C SER A 75 -9.61 0.66 -19.46
N SER A 76 -10.81 0.08 -19.43
CA SER A 76 -11.13 -1.22 -20.03
C SER A 76 -11.96 -1.12 -21.32
N LYS A 77 -12.41 0.06 -21.73
CA LYS A 77 -13.05 0.22 -23.04
C LYS A 77 -11.98 0.05 -24.12
N PRO A 78 -12.07 -0.94 -25.03
CA PRO A 78 -11.23 -0.96 -26.20
C PRO A 78 -11.43 0.37 -26.93
N GLN A 79 -10.33 1.08 -27.21
CA GLN A 79 -10.34 2.20 -28.14
C GLN A 79 -10.77 1.64 -29.51
N VAL A 80 -12.07 1.58 -29.77
CA VAL A 80 -12.60 1.37 -31.11
C VAL A 80 -12.40 2.70 -31.82
N SER A 81 -11.26 2.84 -32.49
CA SER A 81 -11.04 3.88 -33.49
C SER A 81 -11.99 3.63 -34.65
N SER A 82 -12.96 4.52 -34.85
CA SER A 82 -13.65 4.68 -36.14
C SER A 82 -12.76 5.39 -37.14
#